data_AF-A0A7V8WTA2-F1
#
_entry.id   AF-A0A7V8WTA2-F1
#
_cell.length_a   1.000
_cell.length_b   1.000
_cell.length_c   1.000
_cell.angle_alpha   90.00
_cell.angle_beta   90.00
_cell.angle_gamma   90.00
#
_symmetry.space_group_name_H-M   'P 1'
#
loop_
_entity.id
_entity.type
_entity.pdbx_description
1 polymer ?
#
loop_
_entity_poly.entity_id
_entity_poly.type
_entity_poly.pdbx_seq_one_letter_code
_entity_poly.pdbx_strand_id
1 'polypeptide(L)'
;MATQTKPPVDLETLRSADDATFWTLAAMCGYIRPAAIDPDQGWFWTRSWITGEIEADWDEAEGRTTFYASSEEFLASLRARMKHADSQ
;
A
#
# COMPACT_ATOMS: atom_id res chain seq x y z
N MET A 1 12.90 -18.49 -0.25
CA MET A 1 12.42 -17.16 0.18
C MET A 1 11.31 -17.38 1.18
N ALA A 2 11.40 -16.84 2.39
CA ALA A 2 10.28 -16.89 3.31
C ALA A 2 9.23 -15.90 2.81
N THR A 3 8.10 -16.40 2.33
CA THR A 3 6.90 -15.57 2.14
C THR A 3 6.50 -15.12 3.53
N GLN A 4 6.79 -13.86 3.86
CA GLN A 4 6.25 -13.27 5.08
C GLN A 4 4.77 -13.05 4.82
N THR A 5 3.96 -14.08 5.10
CA THR A 5 2.51 -13.99 4.95
C THR A 5 1.99 -13.12 6.07
N LYS A 6 1.86 -11.83 5.76
CA LYS A 6 1.23 -10.84 6.63
C LYS A 6 -0.20 -11.28 6.93
N PRO A 7 -0.66 -11.19 8.19
CA PRO A 7 -2.03 -11.57 8.50
C PRO A 7 -2.99 -10.69 7.69
N PRO A 8 -3.99 -11.28 7.00
CA PRO A 8 -4.97 -10.51 6.26
C PRO A 8 -5.87 -9.81 7.27
N VAL A 9 -5.62 -8.52 7.49
CA VAL A 9 -6.61 -7.65 8.14
C VAL A 9 -7.53 -7.13 7.05
N ASP A 10 -8.83 -7.24 7.30
CA ASP A 10 -9.86 -6.72 6.42
C ASP A 10 -9.76 -5.19 6.28
N LEU A 11 -9.78 -4.69 5.05
CA LEU A 11 -9.54 -3.29 4.75
C LEU A 11 -10.68 -2.40 5.21
N GLU A 12 -11.91 -2.91 5.16
CA GLU A 12 -13.08 -2.24 5.72
C GLU A 12 -13.02 -2.20 7.25
N THR A 13 -12.50 -3.25 7.87
CA THR A 13 -12.22 -3.29 9.32
C THR A 13 -11.16 -2.25 9.70
N LEU A 14 -10.12 -2.05 8.89
CA LEU A 14 -9.09 -1.02 9.13
C LEU A 14 -9.61 0.41 8.90
N ARG A 15 -10.41 0.62 7.86
CA ARG A 15 -11.02 1.94 7.57
C ARG A 15 -11.99 2.37 8.67
N SER A 16 -12.76 1.42 9.21
CA SER A 16 -13.74 1.68 10.27
C SER A 16 -13.16 1.72 11.68
N ALA A 17 -11.92 1.27 11.88
CA ALA A 17 -11.25 1.28 13.17
C ALA A 17 -11.07 2.71 13.73
N ASP A 18 -11.13 2.83 15.05
CA ASP A 18 -10.63 4.02 15.75
C ASP A 18 -9.10 4.15 15.60
N ASP A 19 -8.55 5.32 15.92
CA ASP A 19 -7.13 5.59 15.71
C ASP A 19 -6.21 4.66 16.52
N ALA A 20 -6.58 4.33 17.76
CA ALA A 20 -5.76 3.45 18.60
C ALA A 20 -5.68 2.03 18.04
N THR A 21 -6.83 1.51 17.61
CA THR A 21 -6.97 0.19 16.98
C THR A 21 -6.26 0.16 15.63
N PHE A 22 -6.42 1.21 14.82
CA PHE A 22 -5.73 1.35 13.53
C PHE A 22 -4.21 1.24 13.69
N TRP A 23 -3.61 2.07 14.56
CA TRP A 23 -2.17 2.09 14.74
C TRP A 23 -1.62 0.79 15.35
N THR A 24 -2.41 0.14 16.20
CA THR A 24 -2.06 -1.17 16.76
C THR A 24 -2.01 -2.24 15.67
N LEU A 25 -3.05 -2.33 14.82
CA LEU A 25 -3.10 -3.28 13.71
C LEU A 25 -2.01 -3.03 12.67
N ALA A 26 -1.76 -1.76 12.32
CA ALA A 26 -0.70 -1.37 11.40
C ALA A 26 0.68 -1.82 11.90
N ALA A 27 0.96 -1.63 13.19
CA ALA A 27 2.22 -2.07 13.80
C ALA A 27 2.33 -3.60 13.86
N MET A 28 1.26 -4.29 14.26
CA MET A 28 1.21 -5.76 14.29
C MET A 28 1.43 -6.39 12.92
N CYS A 29 0.90 -5.79 11.86
CA CYS A 29 1.08 -6.28 10.49
C CYS A 29 2.41 -5.81 9.88
N GLY A 30 3.16 -4.94 10.56
CA GLY A 30 4.47 -4.47 10.10
C GLY A 30 4.43 -3.34 9.06
N TYR A 31 3.28 -2.70 8.84
CA TYR A 31 3.18 -1.49 7.99
C TYR A 31 3.91 -0.30 8.61
N ILE A 32 4.02 -0.28 9.94
CA ILE A 32 4.73 0.75 10.67
C ILE A 32 5.56 0.12 11.80
N ARG A 33 6.74 0.68 12.05
CA ARG A 33 7.58 0.32 13.20
C ARG A 33 7.91 1.60 13.95
N PRO A 34 7.10 2.00 14.95
CA PRO A 34 7.22 3.30 15.61
C PRO A 34 8.64 3.58 16.14
N ALA A 35 9.31 2.58 16.70
CA ALA A 35 10.68 2.71 17.22
C ALA A 35 11.76 2.92 16.13
N ALA A 36 11.42 2.71 14.85
CA ALA A 36 12.32 2.87 13.71
C ALA A 36 11.99 4.12 12.86
N ILE A 37 10.98 4.90 13.24
CA ILE A 37 10.62 6.13 12.54
C ILE A 37 11.53 7.25 13.04
N ASP A 38 12.23 7.88 12.10
CA ASP A 38 12.91 9.15 12.35
C ASP A 38 11.85 10.20 12.77
N PRO A 39 11.95 10.82 13.95
CA PRO A 39 11.01 11.84 14.41
C PRO A 39 10.85 13.00 13.41
N ASP A 40 11.91 13.36 12.67
CA ASP A 40 11.87 14.44 11.68
C ASP A 40 11.11 14.02 10.40
N GLN A 41 10.86 12.72 10.22
CA GLN A 41 10.08 12.15 9.12
C GLN A 41 8.71 11.64 9.58
N GLY A 42 8.27 11.98 10.79
CA GLY A 42 6.96 11.55 11.32
C GLY A 42 5.78 12.01 10.46
N TRP A 43 5.93 13.13 9.74
CA TRP A 43 4.92 13.68 8.82
C TRP A 43 4.62 12.76 7.62
N PHE A 44 5.53 11.84 7.28
CA PHE A 44 5.35 10.89 6.19
C PHE A 44 4.37 9.76 6.57
N TRP A 45 4.35 9.36 7.84
CA TRP A 45 3.60 8.21 8.34
C TRP A 45 2.19 8.60 8.75
N THR A 46 1.40 9.06 7.78
CA THR A 46 -0.01 9.43 7.99
C THR A 46 -0.93 8.20 7.99
N ARG A 47 -2.12 8.33 8.59
CA ARG A 47 -3.16 7.29 8.53
C ARG A 47 -3.50 6.93 7.07
N SER A 48 -3.68 7.94 6.21
CA SER A 48 -3.98 7.73 4.79
C SER A 48 -2.86 7.02 4.04
N TRP A 49 -1.59 7.31 4.36
CA TRP A 49 -0.45 6.59 3.79
C TRP A 49 -0.52 5.09 4.12
N ILE A 50 -0.68 4.76 5.41
CA ILE A 50 -0.74 3.38 5.87
C ILE A 50 -1.95 2.65 5.27
N THR A 51 -3.10 3.32 5.17
CA THR A 51 -4.28 2.77 4.47
C THR A 51 -3.96 2.46 3.01
N GLY A 52 -3.24 3.32 2.29
CA GLY A 52 -2.83 3.07 0.90
C GLY A 52 -1.87 1.87 0.77
N GLU A 53 -0.93 1.70 1.70
CA GLU A 53 -0.06 0.52 1.75
C GLU A 53 -0.87 -0.78 1.95
N ILE A 54 -1.89 -0.73 2.82
CA ILE A 54 -2.81 -1.86 3.03
C ILE A 54 -3.59 -2.17 1.74
N GLU A 55 -4.11 -1.14 1.08
CA GLU A 55 -4.82 -1.26 -0.20
C GLU A 55 -3.93 -1.92 -1.27
N ALA A 56 -2.67 -1.52 -1.37
CA ALA A 56 -1.72 -2.13 -2.30
C ALA A 56 -1.47 -3.62 -2.02
N ASP A 57 -1.26 -3.99 -0.75
CA ASP A 57 -1.07 -5.40 -0.35
C ASP A 57 -2.31 -6.25 -0.69
N TRP A 58 -3.50 -5.67 -0.53
CA TRP A 58 -4.77 -6.31 -0.89
C TRP A 58 -4.94 -6.48 -2.39
N ASP A 59 -4.67 -5.42 -3.15
CA ASP A 59 -4.71 -5.46 -4.61
C ASP A 59 -3.74 -6.51 -5.15
N GLU A 60 -2.56 -6.66 -4.54
CA GLU A 60 -1.61 -7.72 -4.91
C GLU A 60 -2.16 -9.11 -4.58
N ALA A 61 -2.70 -9.32 -3.37
CA ALA A 61 -3.26 -10.60 -2.96
C ALA A 61 -4.46 -11.05 -3.80
N GLU A 62 -5.28 -10.10 -4.26
CA GLU A 62 -6.42 -10.34 -5.14
C GLU A 62 -6.05 -10.39 -6.64
N GLY A 63 -4.78 -10.16 -6.99
CA GLY A 63 -4.32 -10.16 -8.38
C GLY A 63 -4.85 -8.97 -9.19
N ARG A 64 -5.22 -7.86 -8.53
CA ARG A 64 -5.61 -6.59 -9.14
C ARG A 64 -4.41 -5.73 -9.57
N THR A 65 -3.20 -6.24 -9.44
CA THR A 65 -1.96 -5.60 -9.89
C THR A 65 -1.55 -6.08 -11.29
N THR A 66 -0.65 -5.33 -11.93
CA THR A 66 -0.01 -5.74 -13.20
C THR A 66 1.49 -5.77 -12.99
N PHE A 67 2.12 -6.92 -13.26
CA PHE A 67 3.57 -7.06 -13.24
C PHE A 67 4.16 -6.65 -14.60
N TYR A 68 5.28 -5.92 -14.57
CA TYR A 68 6.08 -5.57 -15.73
C TYR A 68 7.51 -6.07 -15.50
N ALA A 69 8.09 -6.76 -16.48
CA ALA A 69 9.40 -7.37 -16.37
C ALA A 69 10.55 -6.35 -16.55
N SER A 70 10.25 -5.16 -17.08
CA SER A 70 11.22 -4.07 -17.17
C SER A 70 10.59 -2.68 -17.02
N SER A 71 11.43 -1.70 -16.72
CA SER A 71 11.03 -0.29 -16.65
C SER A 71 10.49 0.21 -17.99
N GLU A 72 11.06 -0.24 -19.11
CA GLU A 72 10.61 0.11 -20.46
C GLU A 72 9.19 -0.38 -20.71
N GLU A 73 8.88 -1.62 -20.31
CA GLU A 73 7.54 -2.21 -20.43
C GLU A 73 6.52 -1.42 -19.59
N PHE A 74 6.87 -1.10 -18.34
CA PHE A 74 6.04 -0.26 -17.46
C PHE A 74 5.76 1.12 -18.05
N LEU A 75 6.81 1.81 -18.51
CA LEU A 75 6.68 3.16 -19.11
C LEU A 75 5.87 3.14 -20.40
N ALA A 76 5.99 2.09 -21.22
CA ALA A 76 5.18 1.92 -22.42
C ALA A 76 3.69 1.81 -22.08
N SER A 77 3.34 1.01 -21.05
CA SER A 77 1.97 0.87 -20.55
C SER A 77 1.41 2.20 -20.04
N LEU A 78 2.18 2.95 -19.23
CA LEU A 78 1.76 4.26 -18.73
C LEU A 78 1.47 5.26 -19.85
N ARG A 79 2.37 5.34 -20.85
CA ARG A 79 2.19 6.22 -22.00
C ARG A 79 0.95 5.85 -22.81
N ALA A 80 0.66 4.56 -22.97
CA ALA A 80 -0.54 4.09 -23.67
C ALA A 80 -1.82 4.51 -22.92
N ARG A 81 -1.85 4.38 -21.58
CA ARG A 81 -2.97 4.84 -20.75
C ARG A 81 -3.18 6.36 -20.81
N MET A 82 -2.11 7.15 -20.76
CA MET A 82 -2.20 8.62 -20.88
C MET A 82 -2.78 9.06 -22.23
N LYS A 83 -2.32 8.46 -23.35
CA LYS A 83 -2.85 8.79 -24.69
C LYS A 83 -4.35 8.52 -24.81
N HIS A 84 -4.85 7.50 -24.11
CA HIS A 84 -6.28 7.22 -24.05
C HIS A 84 -7.04 8.28 -23.24
N ALA A 85 -6.48 8.77 -22.13
CA ALA A 85 -7.11 9.80 -21.30
C ALA A 85 -7.24 11.15 -22.03
N ASP A 86 -6.25 11.53 -22.84
CA ASP A 86 -6.26 12.79 -23.63
C ASP A 86 -7.21 12.76 -24.83
N SER A 87 -7.74 11.58 -25.18
CA SER A 87 -8.64 11.37 -26.32
C SER A 87 -10.13 11.28 -25.91
N GLN A 88 -10.45 11.49 -24.63
CA GLN A 88 -11.82 11.47 -24.09
C GLN A 88 -12.39 12.87 -23.82
#